data_AF-A0A1V3BXJ5-F1
#
_entry.id   AF-A0A1V3BXJ5-F1
#
_cell.length_a   1.000
_cell.length_b   1.000
_cell.length_c   1.000
_cell.angle_alpha   90.00
_cell.angle_beta   90.00
_cell.angle_gamma   90.00
#
_symmetry.space_group_name_H-M   'P 1'
#
loop_
_entity.id
_entity.type
_entity.pdbx_description
1 polymer ?
#
loop_
_entity_poly.entity_id
_entity_poly.type
_entity_poly.pdbx_seq_one_letter_code
_entity_poly.pdbx_strand_id
1 'polypeptide(L)'
;MTSISDPRVRDFLLQGTRTGMLAYTASDGRPLAAPVWFTVEGDEIVFNTGEKTAKGRSIARDPRVTLTVDLPEPPYAFVQVQGEASVSADTDELVRTATAIARRYVGSEQAEEFGRRNGVPGELVVRLRPTRVNAAFDMTD
;
A
#
# COMPACT_ATOMS: atom_id res chain seq x y z
N MET A 1 4.03 -13.17 -17.26
CA MET A 1 4.12 -13.10 -15.79
C MET A 1 3.03 -12.16 -15.31
N THR A 2 2.33 -12.48 -14.22
CA THR A 2 1.33 -11.60 -13.62
C THR A 2 1.98 -10.27 -13.20
N SER A 3 1.29 -9.15 -13.42
CA SER A 3 1.78 -7.79 -13.13
C SER A 3 0.67 -6.93 -12.51
N ILE A 4 1.03 -5.76 -11.96
CA ILE A 4 0.04 -4.76 -11.50
C ILE A 4 -0.80 -4.22 -12.66
N SER A 5 -0.25 -4.20 -13.87
CA SER A 5 -0.95 -3.74 -15.07
C SER A 5 -1.97 -4.76 -15.63
N ASP A 6 -2.00 -6.00 -15.13
CA ASP A 6 -3.07 -6.95 -15.43
C ASP A 6 -4.40 -6.39 -14.90
N PRO A 7 -5.44 -6.21 -15.74
CA PRO A 7 -6.72 -5.67 -15.32
C PRO A 7 -7.34 -6.41 -14.13
N ARG A 8 -7.24 -7.74 -14.08
CA ARG A 8 -7.83 -8.52 -12.96
C ARG A 8 -7.12 -8.23 -11.65
N VAL A 9 -5.80 -8.07 -11.69
CA VAL A 9 -4.98 -7.70 -10.53
C VAL A 9 -5.33 -6.29 -10.09
N ARG A 10 -5.38 -5.34 -11.02
CA ARG A 10 -5.69 -3.93 -10.74
C ARG A 10 -7.08 -3.76 -10.15
N ASP A 11 -8.09 -4.41 -10.74
CA ASP A 11 -9.47 -4.40 -10.26
C ASP A 11 -9.56 -5.01 -8.86
N PHE A 12 -8.90 -6.14 -8.63
CA PHE A 12 -8.88 -6.77 -7.31
C PHE A 12 -8.26 -5.88 -6.23
N LEU A 13 -7.13 -5.23 -6.54
CA LEU A 13 -6.43 -4.31 -5.63
C LEU A 13 -7.26 -3.06 -5.31
N LEU A 14 -8.01 -2.54 -6.29
CA LEU A 14 -8.75 -1.28 -6.16
C LEU A 14 -10.22 -1.45 -5.75
N GLN A 15 -10.77 -2.67 -5.81
CA GLN A 15 -12.15 -2.93 -5.42
C GLN A 15 -12.40 -2.60 -3.94
N GLY A 16 -13.41 -1.77 -3.72
CA GLY A 16 -13.83 -1.31 -2.39
C GLY A 16 -12.66 -0.74 -1.58
N THR A 17 -12.66 -1.04 -0.29
CA THR A 17 -11.75 -0.50 0.72
C THR A 17 -10.84 -1.56 1.34
N ARG A 18 -10.53 -2.63 0.58
CA ARG A 18 -9.62 -3.68 1.04
C ARG A 18 -8.27 -3.07 1.44
N THR A 19 -7.88 -3.25 2.69
CA THR A 19 -6.57 -2.85 3.19
C THR A 19 -5.50 -3.80 2.67
N GLY A 20 -4.26 -3.33 2.53
CA GLY A 20 -3.13 -4.19 2.24
C GLY A 20 -2.34 -4.51 3.51
N MET A 21 -2.03 -5.78 3.74
CA MET A 21 -1.15 -6.21 4.81
C MET A 21 0.31 -6.04 4.35
N LEU A 22 0.96 -4.99 4.84
CA LEU A 22 2.35 -4.67 4.52
C LEU A 22 3.28 -5.47 5.43
N ALA A 23 4.05 -6.37 4.83
CA ALA A 23 5.14 -7.09 5.47
C ALA A 23 6.47 -6.32 5.30
N TYR A 24 7.20 -6.18 6.40
CA TYR A 24 8.50 -5.50 6.47
C TYR A 24 9.37 -6.10 7.58
N THR A 25 10.68 -5.87 7.54
CA THR A 25 11.65 -6.48 8.46
C THR A 25 12.03 -5.51 9.58
N ALA A 26 11.78 -5.86 10.83
CA ALA A 26 12.21 -5.07 11.99
C ALA A 26 13.73 -4.91 12.07
N SER A 27 14.21 -3.98 12.91
CA SER A 27 15.66 -3.75 13.08
C SER A 27 16.42 -4.94 13.65
N ASP A 28 15.74 -5.85 14.33
CA ASP A 28 16.27 -7.10 14.87
C ASP A 28 16.01 -8.31 13.96
N GLY A 29 15.56 -8.08 12.72
CA GLY A 29 15.33 -9.13 11.73
C GLY A 29 13.96 -9.81 11.80
N ARG A 30 13.10 -9.50 12.79
CA ARG A 30 11.76 -10.10 12.87
C ARG A 30 10.87 -9.67 11.70
N PRO A 31 10.06 -10.57 11.14
CA PRO A 31 9.01 -10.17 10.20
C PRO A 31 7.88 -9.46 10.96
N LEU A 32 7.47 -8.30 10.47
CA LEU A 32 6.30 -7.57 10.95
C LEU A 32 5.30 -7.43 9.82
N ALA A 33 4.02 -7.42 10.17
CA ALA A 33 2.91 -7.17 9.26
C ALA A 33 1.98 -6.12 9.87
N ALA A 34 1.57 -5.13 9.08
CA ALA A 34 0.60 -4.13 9.50
C ALA A 34 -0.33 -3.74 8.34
N PRO A 35 -1.63 -3.53 8.58
CA PRO A 35 -2.55 -3.07 7.54
C PRO A 35 -2.22 -1.62 7.15
N VAL A 36 -2.30 -1.33 5.85
CA VAL A 36 -2.17 0.01 5.28
C VAL A 36 -3.31 0.28 4.30
N TRP A 37 -3.70 1.55 4.21
CA TRP A 37 -4.50 2.04 3.10
C TRP A 37 -3.60 2.41 1.94
N PHE A 38 -4.03 2.12 0.72
CA PHE A 38 -3.20 2.30 -0.47
C PHE A 38 -4.03 2.64 -1.70
N THR A 39 -3.35 3.12 -2.73
CA THR A 39 -3.85 3.26 -4.09
C THR A 39 -2.83 2.72 -5.09
N VAL A 40 -3.17 2.71 -6.38
CA VAL A 40 -2.27 2.32 -7.47
C VAL A 40 -2.09 3.52 -8.40
N GLU A 41 -0.86 4.02 -8.54
CA GLU A 41 -0.48 5.07 -9.48
C GLU A 41 0.49 4.49 -10.51
N GLY A 42 0.15 4.52 -11.80
CA GLY A 42 0.91 3.80 -12.83
C GLY A 42 1.00 2.31 -12.51
N ASP A 43 2.23 1.82 -12.39
CA ASP A 43 2.58 0.43 -12.05
C ASP A 43 3.06 0.27 -10.59
N GLU A 44 2.85 1.26 -9.72
CA GLU A 44 3.29 1.25 -8.33
C GLU A 44 2.12 1.20 -7.35
N ILE A 45 2.34 0.55 -6.20
CA ILE A 45 1.46 0.73 -5.05
C ILE A 45 1.92 1.96 -4.27
N VAL A 46 0.99 2.83 -3.91
CA VAL A 46 1.26 4.07 -3.17
C VAL A 46 0.51 4.06 -1.84
N PHE A 47 1.21 4.37 -0.75
CA PHE A 47 0.63 4.56 0.58
C PHE A 47 1.42 5.60 1.39
N ASN A 48 0.88 6.06 2.52
CA ASN A 48 1.57 7.01 3.41
C ASN A 48 1.99 6.34 4.73
N THR A 49 3.08 6.82 5.33
CA THR A 49 3.52 6.39 6.66
C THR A 49 4.39 7.44 7.35
N GLY A 50 4.28 7.56 8.67
CA GLY A 50 5.20 8.38 9.45
C GLY A 50 6.65 7.89 9.37
N GLU A 51 7.59 8.81 9.20
CA GLU A 51 9.04 8.59 9.15
C GLU A 51 9.54 7.87 10.42
N LYS A 52 9.03 8.28 11.58
CA LYS A 52 9.40 7.75 12.90
C LYS A 52 8.60 6.51 13.31
N THR A 53 7.84 5.89 12.41
CA THR A 53 7.15 4.62 12.71
C THR A 53 8.08 3.42 12.48
N ALA A 54 7.69 2.23 12.97
CA ALA A 54 8.47 1.01 12.74
C ALA A 54 8.64 0.72 11.24
N LYS A 55 7.56 0.87 10.46
CA LYS A 55 7.54 0.72 8.99
C LYS A 55 8.37 1.79 8.29
N GLY A 56 8.26 3.08 8.67
CA GLY A 56 9.09 4.16 8.11
C GLY A 56 10.59 3.91 8.30
N ARG A 57 11.02 3.64 9.55
CA ARG A 57 12.41 3.27 9.84
C ARG A 57 12.84 1.96 9.18
N SER A 58 11.92 1.03 8.97
CA SER A 58 12.21 -0.22 8.28
C SER A 58 12.54 0.02 6.81
N ILE A 59 11.65 0.70 6.08
CA ILE A 59 11.79 0.94 4.65
C ILE A 59 13.06 1.74 4.35
N ALA A 60 13.39 2.73 5.20
CA ALA A 60 14.62 3.51 5.06
C ALA A 60 15.90 2.67 5.19
N ARG A 61 15.86 1.55 5.93
CA ARG A 61 17.01 0.66 6.14
C ARG A 61 17.05 -0.49 5.13
N ASP A 62 15.89 -1.06 4.82
CA ASP A 62 15.72 -2.16 3.88
C ASP A 62 14.45 -1.89 3.06
N PRO A 63 14.58 -1.52 1.76
CA PRO A 63 13.44 -1.15 0.95
C PRO A 63 12.59 -2.35 0.54
N ARG A 64 13.04 -3.59 0.78
CA ARG A 64 12.31 -4.79 0.36
C ARG A 64 11.08 -4.97 1.24
N VAL A 65 9.90 -4.93 0.61
CA VAL A 65 8.61 -5.13 1.28
C VAL A 65 7.71 -6.03 0.46
N THR A 66 6.67 -6.54 1.09
CA THR A 66 5.59 -7.27 0.43
C THR A 66 4.26 -6.73 0.88
N LEU A 67 3.33 -6.49 -0.03
CA LEU A 67 1.95 -6.13 0.27
C LEU A 67 1.04 -7.27 -0.15
N THR A 68 0.20 -7.77 0.76
CA THR A 68 -0.85 -8.75 0.44
C THR A 68 -2.21 -8.11 0.65
N VAL A 69 -3.07 -8.19 -0.36
CA VAL A 69 -4.48 -7.81 -0.29
C VAL A 69 -5.28 -9.08 -0.45
N ASP A 70 -6.19 -9.36 0.47
CA ASP A 70 -7.02 -10.56 0.46
C ASP A 70 -8.52 -10.24 0.33
N LEU A 71 -9.26 -11.26 -0.08
CA LEU A 71 -10.69 -11.39 0.10
C LEU A 71 -10.90 -12.39 1.25
N PRO A 72 -11.32 -11.94 2.44
CA PRO A 72 -11.40 -12.78 3.63
C PRO A 72 -12.67 -13.64 3.69
N GLU A 73 -13.38 -13.82 2.56
CA GLU A 73 -14.61 -14.59 2.43
C GLU A 73 -14.60 -15.42 1.14
N PRO A 74 -15.32 -16.57 1.08
CA PRO A 74 -15.44 -17.39 -0.14
C PRO A 74 -15.84 -16.55 -1.37
N PRO A 75 -15.17 -16.74 -2.53
CA PRO A 75 -14.28 -17.86 -2.87
C PRO A 75 -12.86 -17.81 -2.29
N TYR A 76 -12.54 -16.85 -1.41
CA TYR A 76 -11.19 -16.55 -0.91
C TYR A 76 -10.23 -16.22 -2.06
N ALA A 77 -9.57 -15.08 -1.98
CA ALA A 77 -8.68 -14.64 -3.05
C ALA A 77 -7.60 -13.74 -2.49
N PHE A 78 -6.48 -13.61 -3.19
CA PHE A 78 -5.46 -12.65 -2.83
C PHE A 78 -4.66 -12.17 -4.03
N VAL A 79 -4.12 -10.97 -3.87
CA VAL A 79 -3.02 -10.44 -4.67
C VAL A 79 -1.88 -10.09 -3.73
N GLN A 80 -0.71 -10.65 -3.98
CA GLN A 80 0.53 -10.33 -3.30
C GLN A 80 1.47 -9.61 -4.27
N VAL A 81 1.97 -8.45 -3.86
CA VAL A 81 2.97 -7.65 -4.57
C VAL A 81 4.25 -7.62 -3.75
N GLN A 82 5.33 -8.15 -4.30
CA GLN A 82 6.69 -8.05 -3.73
C GLN A 82 7.45 -6.96 -4.47
N GLY A 83 8.33 -6.23 -3.80
CA GLY A 83 9.10 -5.20 -4.46
C GLY A 83 10.00 -4.37 -3.55
N GLU A 84 10.48 -3.28 -4.12
CA GLU A 84 11.31 -2.29 -3.43
C GLU A 84 10.50 -1.00 -3.24
N ALA A 85 10.51 -0.49 -2.02
CA ALA A 85 9.88 0.76 -1.65
C ALA A 85 10.85 1.94 -1.76
N SER A 86 10.41 3.03 -2.38
CA SER A 86 11.03 4.35 -2.26
C SER A 86 10.18 5.26 -1.38
N VAL A 87 10.82 6.28 -0.78
CA VAL A 87 10.14 7.23 0.10
C VAL A 87 10.36 8.67 -0.37
N SER A 88 9.33 9.50 -0.19
CA SER A 88 9.36 10.93 -0.46
C SER A 88 8.74 11.70 0.70
N ALA A 89 9.38 12.79 1.11
CA ALA A 89 8.87 13.72 2.13
C ALA A 89 8.29 15.00 1.49
N ASP A 90 8.09 15.00 0.17
CA ASP A 90 7.49 16.12 -0.55
C ASP A 90 6.05 16.35 -0.05
N THR A 91 5.77 17.56 0.43
CA THR A 91 4.50 17.86 1.09
C THR A 91 3.33 17.96 0.11
N ASP A 92 3.57 18.41 -1.12
CA ASP A 92 2.53 18.47 -2.15
C ASP A 92 2.15 17.05 -2.61
N GLU A 93 3.16 16.17 -2.73
CA GLU A 93 2.96 14.74 -2.99
C GLU A 93 2.21 14.04 -1.86
N LEU A 94 2.58 14.34 -0.61
CA LEU A 94 1.92 13.82 0.59
C LEU A 94 0.44 14.18 0.62
N VAL A 95 0.09 15.46 0.47
CA VAL A 95 -1.30 15.89 0.48
C VAL A 95 -2.08 15.24 -0.67
N ARG A 96 -1.53 15.22 -1.88
CA ARG A 96 -2.18 14.60 -3.05
C ARG A 96 -2.47 13.12 -2.81
N THR A 97 -1.47 12.35 -2.38
CA THR A 97 -1.59 10.90 -2.18
C THR A 97 -2.48 10.58 -0.98
N ALA A 98 -2.36 11.31 0.13
CA ALA A 98 -3.22 11.13 1.29
C ALA A 98 -4.70 11.44 0.96
N THR A 99 -4.98 12.50 0.19
CA THR A 99 -6.34 12.81 -0.29
C THR A 99 -6.86 11.71 -1.22
N ALA A 100 -6.05 11.23 -2.17
CA ALA A 100 -6.46 10.19 -3.10
C ALA A 100 -6.80 8.86 -2.38
N ILE A 101 -5.96 8.47 -1.41
CA ILE A 101 -6.20 7.30 -0.57
C ILE A 101 -7.45 7.53 0.29
N ALA A 102 -7.57 8.67 0.97
CA ALA A 102 -8.75 8.97 1.78
C ALA A 102 -10.05 8.93 0.96
N ARG A 103 -10.06 9.48 -0.25
CA ARG A 103 -11.22 9.41 -1.15
C ARG A 103 -11.68 7.98 -1.40
N ARG A 104 -10.74 7.05 -1.55
CA ARG A 104 -11.05 5.62 -1.71
C ARG A 104 -11.63 5.01 -0.43
N TYR A 105 -11.08 5.33 0.75
CA TYR A 105 -11.39 4.60 1.99
C TYR A 105 -12.52 5.21 2.83
N VAL A 106 -12.67 6.54 2.81
CA VAL A 106 -13.68 7.26 3.62
C VAL A 106 -14.64 8.10 2.78
N GLY A 107 -14.48 8.07 1.45
CA GLY A 107 -15.32 8.80 0.50
C GLY A 107 -14.89 10.25 0.27
N SER A 108 -15.49 10.87 -0.76
CA SER A 108 -15.08 12.20 -1.25
C SER A 108 -15.32 13.34 -0.26
N GLU A 109 -16.36 13.25 0.56
CA GLU A 109 -16.74 14.32 1.52
C GLU A 109 -15.65 14.56 2.58
N GLN A 110 -14.97 13.51 3.01
CA GLN A 110 -13.95 13.56 4.06
C GLN A 110 -12.51 13.57 3.51
N ALA A 111 -12.33 13.36 2.20
CA ALA A 111 -11.02 13.14 1.59
C ALA A 111 -10.05 14.31 1.80
N GLU A 112 -10.50 15.55 1.59
CA GLU A 112 -9.68 16.76 1.72
C GLU A 112 -9.25 17.03 3.17
N GLU A 113 -10.12 16.71 4.14
CA GLU A 113 -9.79 16.84 5.55
C GLU A 113 -8.72 15.82 5.96
N PHE A 114 -8.92 14.55 5.61
CA PHE A 114 -7.94 13.50 5.86
C PHE A 114 -6.61 13.77 5.15
N GLY A 115 -6.66 14.24 3.91
CA GLY A 115 -5.48 14.59 3.13
C GLY A 115 -4.63 15.65 3.80
N ARG A 116 -5.24 16.76 4.23
CA ARG A 116 -4.53 17.82 4.98
C ARG A 116 -4.01 17.37 6.33
N ARG A 117 -4.75 16.52 7.04
CA ARG A 117 -4.34 16.02 8.36
C ARG A 117 -3.15 15.05 8.27
N ASN A 118 -3.12 14.21 7.25
CA ASN A 118 -2.12 13.16 7.08
C ASN A 118 -0.98 13.56 6.13
N GLY A 119 -1.12 14.66 5.39
CA GLY A 119 -0.09 15.19 4.49
C GLY A 119 0.75 16.28 5.15
N VAL A 120 1.39 15.96 6.28
CA VAL A 120 2.12 16.93 7.11
C VAL A 120 3.60 16.53 7.26
N PRO A 121 4.50 17.47 7.63
CA PRO A 121 5.90 17.14 7.88
C PRO A 121 6.08 16.00 8.88
N GLY A 122 6.97 15.05 8.56
CA GLY A 122 7.20 13.83 9.33
C GLY A 122 6.42 12.60 8.83
N GLU A 123 5.52 12.79 7.85
CA GLU A 123 4.94 11.71 7.05
C GLU A 123 5.75 11.49 5.77
N LEU A 124 5.61 10.30 5.19
CA LEU A 124 6.28 9.90 3.94
C LEU A 124 5.25 9.34 2.96
N VAL A 125 5.39 9.69 1.68
CA VAL A 125 4.83 8.89 0.59
C VAL A 125 5.74 7.69 0.41
N VAL A 126 5.16 6.50 0.31
CA VAL A 126 5.86 5.27 -0.03
C VAL A 126 5.36 4.77 -1.37
N ARG A 127 6.29 4.51 -2.28
CA ARG A 127 6.01 3.90 -3.59
C ARG A 127 6.66 2.53 -3.66
N LEU A 128 5.86 1.49 -3.72
CA LEU A 128 6.31 0.12 -3.89
C LEU A 128 6.33 -0.21 -5.39
N ARG A 129 7.55 -0.31 -5.93
CA ARG A 129 7.80 -0.78 -7.29
C ARG A 129 7.80 -2.31 -7.33
N PRO A 130 6.86 -2.96 -8.04
CA PRO A 130 6.76 -4.41 -8.08
C PRO A 130 7.97 -5.07 -8.73
N THR A 131 8.47 -6.13 -8.12
CA THR A 131 9.42 -7.09 -8.72
C THR A 131 8.78 -8.44 -8.98
N ARG A 132 7.69 -8.76 -8.25
CA ARG A 132 6.90 -9.98 -8.45
C ARG A 132 5.46 -9.77 -8.01
N VAL A 133 4.52 -10.34 -8.77
CA VAL A 133 3.11 -10.41 -8.40
C VAL A 133 2.65 -11.86 -8.39
N ASN A 134 2.06 -12.30 -7.29
CA ASN A 134 1.38 -13.59 -7.17
C ASN A 134 -0.10 -13.32 -6.93
N ALA A 135 -0.99 -13.98 -7.67
CA ALA A 135 -2.43 -13.76 -7.54
C ALA A 135 -3.19 -15.09 -7.64
N ALA A 136 -4.20 -15.25 -6.80
CA ALA A 136 -5.19 -16.30 -6.88
C ALA A 136 -6.57 -15.67 -6.64
N PHE A 137 -7.50 -15.91 -7.57
CA PHE A 137 -8.82 -15.25 -7.58
C PHE A 137 -9.95 -16.14 -7.09
N ASP A 138 -9.66 -17.41 -6.85
CA ASP A 138 -10.49 -18.40 -6.19
C ASP A 138 -9.54 -19.37 -5.49
N MET A 139 -9.76 -19.62 -4.20
CA MET A 139 -8.99 -20.53 -3.36
C MET A 139 -9.89 -21.64 -2.79
N THR A 140 -11.12 -21.75 -3.29
CA THR A 140 -12.08 -22.80 -2.92
C THR A 140 -12.11 -23.97 -3.90
N ASP A 141 -11.51 -23.79 -5.07
CA ASP A 141 -11.29 -24.84 -6.08
C ASP A 141 -10.15 -25.81 -5.72
#